data_AF-A0A3D8Z1M1-F1
#
_entry.id   AF-A0A3D8Z1M1-F1
#
_cell.length_a   1.000
_cell.length_b   1.000
_cell.length_c   1.000
_cell.angle_alpha   90.00
_cell.angle_beta   90.00
_cell.angle_gamma   90.00
#
_symmetry.space_group_name_H-M   'P 1'
#
loop_
_entity.id
_entity.type
_entity.pdbx_description
1 polymer ?
#
loop_
_entity_poly.entity_id
_entity_poly.type
_entity_poly.pdbx_seq_one_letter_code
_entity_poly.pdbx_strand_id
1 'polypeptide(L)'
;MDYTRLLLEMKKRSDEEMLKMSRAYGLDFTVEEIRQLRPLLDEISMHWILTGVPESFISKVERVLGQKRTNQLLDDYLNMRK
;
A
#
# COMPACT_ATOMS: atom_id res chain seq x y z
N MET A 1 2.17 -1.10 -18.04
CA MET A 1 1.00 -0.77 -17.19
C MET A 1 1.19 0.64 -16.66
N ASP A 2 0.21 1.53 -16.82
CA ASP A 2 0.31 2.90 -16.31
C ASP A 2 0.02 2.92 -14.81
N TYR A 3 1.07 2.81 -14.00
CA TYR A 3 1.00 2.78 -12.53
C TYR A 3 0.34 4.03 -11.95
N THR A 4 0.42 5.16 -12.66
CA THR A 4 -0.26 6.40 -12.30
C THR A 4 -1.77 6.22 -12.32
N ARG A 5 -2.27 5.56 -13.36
CA ARG A 5 -3.70 5.30 -13.56
C ARG A 5 -4.23 4.35 -12.49
N LEU A 6 -3.45 3.34 -12.12
CA LEU A 6 -3.77 2.42 -11.03
C LEU A 6 -3.87 3.16 -9.68
N LEU A 7 -2.89 4.01 -9.34
CA LEU A 7 -2.90 4.81 -8.10
C LEU A 7 -4.10 5.76 -8.05
N LEU A 8 -4.42 6.43 -9.17
CA LEU A 8 -5.58 7.31 -9.27
C LEU A 8 -6.89 6.55 -9.11
N GLU A 9 -7.00 5.35 -9.68
CA GLU A 9 -8.18 4.50 -9.49
C GLU A 9 -8.30 4.03 -8.05
N MET A 10 -7.21 3.60 -7.41
CA MET A 10 -7.21 3.22 -5.99
C MET A 10 -7.64 4.36 -5.07
N LYS A 11 -7.20 5.60 -5.35
CA LYS A 11 -7.61 6.79 -4.58
C LYS A 11 -9.10 7.12 -4.69
N LYS A 12 -9.69 6.84 -5.87
CA LYS A 12 -11.11 7.12 -6.18
C LYS A 12 -12.06 6.03 -5.67
N ARG A 13 -11.56 4.83 -5.33
CA ARG A 13 -12.37 3.73 -4.83
C ARG A 13 -12.84 3.97 -3.40
N SER A 14 -13.99 3.40 -3.05
CA SER A 14 -14.54 3.50 -1.69
C SER A 14 -13.77 2.59 -0.72
N ASP A 15 -13.89 2.86 0.58
CA ASP A 15 -13.26 2.03 1.62
C ASP A 15 -13.70 0.55 1.50
N GLU A 16 -14.95 0.30 1.07
CA GLU A 16 -15.48 -1.05 0.84
C GLU A 16 -14.81 -1.77 -0.35
N GLU A 17 -14.50 -1.03 -1.43
CA GLU A 17 -13.79 -1.59 -2.58
C GLU A 17 -12.34 -1.89 -2.26
N MET A 18 -11.69 -1.06 -1.45
CA MET A 18 -10.35 -1.32 -0.93
C MET A 18 -10.33 -2.56 -0.05
N LEU A 19 -11.34 -2.77 0.78
CA LEU A 19 -11.50 -3.96 1.63
C LEU A 19 -11.72 -5.24 0.81
N LYS A 20 -12.54 -5.16 -0.24
CA LYS A 20 -12.73 -6.28 -1.19
C LYS A 20 -11.45 -6.60 -1.94
N MET A 21 -10.72 -5.58 -2.40
CA MET A 21 -9.44 -5.78 -3.08
C MET A 21 -8.40 -6.38 -2.14
N SER A 22 -8.24 -5.84 -0.94
CA SER A 22 -7.24 -6.34 0.00
C SER A 22 -7.46 -7.82 0.31
N ARG A 23 -8.71 -8.24 0.55
CA ARG A 23 -9.07 -9.65 0.74
C ARG A 23 -8.75 -10.51 -0.48
N ALA A 24 -8.97 -10.00 -1.69
CA ALA A 24 -8.61 -10.71 -2.92
C ALA A 24 -7.09 -10.91 -3.06
N TYR A 25 -6.28 -10.01 -2.50
CA TYR A 25 -4.83 -10.14 -2.41
C TYR A 25 -4.35 -10.87 -1.14
N GLY A 26 -5.25 -11.46 -0.34
CA GLY A 26 -4.92 -12.15 0.91
C GLY A 26 -4.54 -11.22 2.07
N LEU A 27 -4.76 -9.91 1.91
CA LEU A 27 -4.50 -8.89 2.92
C LEU A 27 -5.80 -8.56 3.66
N ASP A 28 -5.96 -9.09 4.87
CA ASP A 28 -7.15 -8.86 5.69
C ASP A 28 -6.98 -7.56 6.50
N PHE A 29 -7.31 -6.42 5.88
CA PHE A 29 -7.28 -5.12 6.55
C PHE A 29 -8.60 -4.83 7.27
N THR A 30 -8.50 -4.13 8.40
CA THR A 30 -9.67 -3.52 9.03
C THR A 30 -10.07 -2.22 8.32
N VAL A 31 -11.31 -1.78 8.50
CA VAL A 31 -11.79 -0.47 7.97
C VAL A 31 -10.91 0.67 8.50
N GLU A 32 -10.46 0.58 9.75
CA GLU A 32 -9.62 1.60 10.37
C GLU A 32 -8.22 1.64 9.77
N GLU A 33 -7.62 0.48 9.50
CA GLU A 33 -6.34 0.38 8.78
C GLU A 33 -6.45 0.98 7.38
N ILE A 34 -7.53 0.69 6.64
CA ILE A 34 -7.76 1.26 5.31
C ILE A 34 -7.84 2.79 5.37
N ARG A 35 -8.56 3.35 6.36
CA ARG A 35 -8.67 4.80 6.53
C ARG A 35 -7.33 5.45 6.84
N GLN A 36 -6.46 4.80 7.61
CA GLN A 36 -5.13 5.31 7.93
C GLN A 36 -4.12 5.13 6.79
N LEU A 37 -4.23 4.06 6.00
CA LEU A 37 -3.38 3.84 4.83
C LEU A 37 -3.74 4.73 3.64
N ARG A 38 -5.02 5.10 3.50
CA ARG A 38 -5.51 5.92 2.39
C ARG A 38 -4.74 7.23 2.16
N PRO A 39 -4.47 8.07 3.17
CA PRO A 39 -3.66 9.28 2.98
C PRO A 39 -2.18 8.97 2.64
N LEU A 40 -1.66 7.81 3.05
CA LEU A 40 -0.28 7.43 2.69
C LEU A 40 -0.16 7.17 1.18
N LEU A 41 -1.24 6.77 0.49
CA LEU A 41 -1.23 6.64 -0.97
C LEU A 41 -0.90 7.96 -1.68
N ASP A 42 -1.14 9.11 -1.05
CA ASP A 42 -0.81 10.43 -1.61
C ASP A 42 0.70 10.70 -1.61
N GLU A 43 1.44 10.04 -0.71
CA GLU A 43 2.90 10.21 -0.61
C GLU A 43 3.66 9.32 -1.60
N ILE A 44 2.97 8.37 -2.25
CA ILE A 44 3.59 7.44 -3.19
C ILE A 44 4.14 8.21 -4.40
N SER A 45 5.45 8.08 -4.61
CA SER A 45 6.14 8.62 -5.77
C SER A 45 6.57 7.52 -6.72
N MET A 46 6.34 7.73 -8.02
CA MET A 46 6.81 6.81 -9.07
C MET A 46 8.34 6.66 -9.09
N HIS A 47 9.08 7.65 -8.60
CA HIS A 47 10.54 7.59 -8.51
C HIS A 47 11.04 6.48 -7.58
N TRP A 48 10.21 6.03 -6.62
CA TRP A 48 10.54 4.94 -5.69
C TRP A 48 10.71 3.58 -6.37
N ILE A 49 10.22 3.42 -7.59
CA ILE A 49 10.51 2.25 -8.41
C ILE A 49 12.03 2.14 -8.65
N LEU A 50 12.70 3.28 -8.85
CA LEU A 50 14.14 3.36 -9.06
C LEU A 50 14.92 3.51 -7.75
N THR A 51 14.48 4.39 -6.85
CA THR A 51 15.22 4.72 -5.62
C THR A 51 14.93 3.80 -4.45
N GLY A 52 13.88 2.98 -4.54
CA GLY A 52 13.30 2.30 -3.39
C GLY A 52 12.34 3.20 -2.61
N VAL A 53 11.56 2.56 -1.73
CA VAL A 53 10.59 3.23 -0.85
C VAL A 53 11.33 3.85 0.35
N PRO A 54 11.09 5.12 0.71
CA PRO A 54 11.75 5.77 1.85
C PRO A 54 11.43 5.08 3.18
N GLU A 55 12.42 4.97 4.07
CA GLU A 55 12.23 4.40 5.42
C GLU A 55 11.17 5.15 6.24
N SER A 56 11.06 6.47 6.06
CA SER A 56 10.04 7.30 6.69
C SER A 56 8.63 6.89 6.29
N PHE A 57 8.43 6.45 5.04
CA PHE A 57 7.17 5.92 4.55
C PHE A 57 6.89 4.54 5.13
N ILE A 58 7.89 3.65 5.13
CA ILE A 58 7.80 2.31 5.72
C ILE A 58 7.39 2.40 7.20
N SER A 59 7.99 3.34 7.95
CA SER A 59 7.69 3.58 9.36
C SER A 59 6.22 4.01 9.59
N LYS A 60 5.64 4.78 8.66
CA LYS A 60 4.21 5.16 8.73
C LYS A 60 3.32 3.95 8.52
N VAL A 61 3.64 3.10 7.54
CA VAL A 61 2.89 1.86 7.28
C VAL A 61 3.01 0.89 8.46
N GLU A 62 4.20 0.75 9.05
CA GLU A 62 4.45 -0.04 10.26
C GLU A 62 3.63 0.40 11.47
N ARG A 63 3.41 1.71 11.65
CA ARG A 63 2.53 2.20 12.72
C ARG A 63 1.07 1.79 12.54
N VAL A 64 0.62 1.57 11.31
CA VAL A 64 -0.76 1.19 11.00
C VAL A 64 -0.95 -0.32 11.04
N LEU A 65 -0.04 -1.08 10.41
CA LEU A 65 -0.18 -2.52 10.20
C LEU A 65 0.62 -3.38 11.18
N GLY A 66 1.58 -2.79 11.88
CA GLY A 66 2.58 -3.50 12.68
C GLY A 66 3.71 -4.10 11.83
N GLN A 67 4.87 -4.27 12.47
CA GLN A 67 6.12 -4.67 11.84
C GLN A 67 6.01 -5.92 10.97
N LYS A 68 5.37 -6.97 11.49
CA LYS A 68 5.25 -8.27 10.81
C LYS A 68 4.52 -8.14 9.47
N ARG A 69 3.40 -7.42 9.44
CA ARG A 69 2.57 -7.26 8.24
C ARG A 69 3.22 -6.31 7.24
N THR A 70 3.88 -5.26 7.72
CA THR A 70 4.65 -4.36 6.85
C THR A 70 5.81 -5.08 6.16
N ASN A 71 6.55 -5.94 6.89
CA ASN A 71 7.62 -6.72 6.29
C ASN A 71 7.09 -7.70 5.23
N GLN A 72 5.96 -8.37 5.48
CA GLN A 72 5.31 -9.21 4.46
C GLN A 72 4.93 -8.40 3.22
N LEU A 73 4.36 -7.21 3.40
CA LEU A 73 3.94 -6.34 2.30
C LEU A 73 5.14 -5.84 1.47
N LEU A 74 6.26 -5.55 2.13
CA LEU A 74 7.51 -5.17 1.48
C LEU A 74 8.15 -6.35 0.74
N ASP A 75 8.18 -7.54 1.34
CA ASP A 75 8.68 -8.74 0.70
C ASP A 75 7.88 -9.08 -0.56
N ASP A 76 6.56 -9.01 -0.50
CA ASP A 76 5.68 -9.21 -1.67
C ASP A 76 5.94 -8.16 -2.76
N TYR A 77 6.11 -6.90 -2.38
CA TYR A 77 6.47 -5.81 -3.29
C TYR A 77 7.84 -6.02 -3.96
N LEU A 78 8.83 -6.50 -3.22
CA LEU A 78 10.17 -6.80 -3.74
C LEU A 78 10.17 -8.04 -4.63
N ASN A 79 9.38 -9.06 -4.29
CA ASN A 79 9.25 -10.27 -5.10
C ASN A 79 8.50 -10.00 -6.42
N MET A 80 7.55 -9.07 -6.46
CA MET A 80 6.93 -8.58 -7.71
C MET A 80 7.93 -7.85 -8.64
N ARG A 81 9.09 -7.41 -8.14
CA ARG A 81 10.13 -6.74 -8.92
C ARG A 81 11.11 -7.73 -9.58
N LYS A 82 11.15 -8.99 -9.16
CA LYS A 82 11.96 -10.05 -9.79
C LYS A 82 11.27 -10.63 -11.01
#